data_AF-A0AAQ4F789-F1
#
_entry.id   AF-A0AAQ4F789-F1
#
_cell.length_a   1.000
_cell.length_b   1.000
_cell.length_c   1.000
_cell.angle_alpha   90.00
_cell.angle_beta   90.00
_cell.angle_gamma   90.00
#
_symmetry.space_group_name_H-M   'P 1'
#
loop_
_entity.id
_entity.type
_entity.pdbx_description
1 polymer ?
#
loop_
_entity_poly.entity_id
_entity_poly.type
_entity_poly.pdbx_seq_one_letter_code
_entity_poly.pdbx_strand_id
1 'polypeptide(L)'
;MSDVEFLCNRIAILDAGRLQCLGSLAQLKQKFGKGYTITVKTYPDKKQDFDYQRDVADNVLKNFPQAEIVHTYEGLLEFRMSRVRMLWSEMFSRMARIKQRFKLQDFFITDTSLEQIFLSVTRKEACDAAAAEAAAEAAAAQAPVIPQLNTVATTLGL
;
A
#
# COMPACT_ATOMS: atom_id res chain seq x y z
N MET A 1 1.17 -6.22 16.68
CA MET A 1 0.09 -7.07 16.10
C MET A 1 0.46 -8.56 16.02
N SER A 2 1.74 -8.94 16.22
CA SER A 2 2.22 -10.33 16.11
C SER A 2 1.68 -11.28 17.19
N ASP A 3 1.42 -10.81 18.41
CA ASP A 3 0.92 -11.69 19.49
C ASP A 3 -0.47 -12.25 19.17
N VAL A 4 -1.28 -11.48 18.43
CA VAL A 4 -2.62 -11.88 17.99
C VAL A 4 -2.54 -12.99 16.93
N GLU A 5 -1.52 -12.97 16.08
CA GLU A 5 -1.29 -14.03 15.08
C GLU A 5 -0.95 -15.38 15.75
N PHE A 6 -0.32 -15.35 16.93
CA PHE A 6 0.06 -16.54 17.66
C PHE A 6 -1.04 -17.09 18.58
N LEU A 7 -1.79 -16.19 19.23
CA LEU A 7 -2.78 -16.58 20.25
C LEU A 7 -4.18 -16.83 19.68
N CYS A 8 -4.54 -16.20 18.54
CA CYS A 8 -5.91 -16.24 18.04
C CYS A 8 -6.06 -17.22 16.86
N ASN A 9 -6.94 -18.22 17.03
CA ASN A 9 -7.29 -19.17 15.97
C ASN A 9 -8.19 -18.55 14.88
N ARG A 10 -8.93 -17.49 15.24
CA ARG A 10 -9.89 -16.80 14.37
C ARG A 10 -9.78 -15.29 14.58
N ILE A 11 -9.72 -14.55 13.49
CA ILE A 11 -9.48 -13.11 13.45
C ILE A 11 -10.61 -12.45 12.66
N ALA A 12 -11.04 -11.29 13.15
CA ALA A 12 -12.04 -10.43 12.54
C ALA A 12 -11.41 -9.05 12.27
N ILE A 13 -11.59 -8.52 11.06
CA ILE A 13 -11.19 -7.16 10.70
C ILE A 13 -12.46 -6.31 10.65
N LEU A 14 -12.51 -5.29 11.51
CA LEU A 14 -13.58 -4.32 11.60
C LEU A 14 -13.06 -2.98 11.08
N ASP A 15 -13.84 -2.31 10.23
CA ASP A 15 -13.56 -0.96 9.76
C ASP A 15 -14.84 -0.12 9.81
N ALA A 16 -14.76 1.12 10.32
CA ALA A 16 -15.90 2.03 10.50
C ALA A 16 -17.19 1.39 11.09
N GLY A 17 -17.04 0.45 12.04
CA GLY A 17 -18.16 -0.25 12.67
C GLY A 17 -18.81 -1.36 11.82
N ARG A 18 -18.24 -1.68 10.64
CA ARG A 18 -18.67 -2.78 9.77
C ARG A 18 -17.63 -3.89 9.76
N LEU A 19 -18.10 -5.13 9.82
CA LEU A 19 -17.25 -6.32 9.73
C LEU A 19 -16.85 -6.55 8.29
N GLN A 20 -15.57 -6.33 7.97
CA GLN A 20 -15.06 -6.52 6.62
C GLN A 20 -14.72 -7.96 6.32
N CYS A 21 -13.98 -8.60 7.23
CA CYS A 21 -13.42 -9.93 7.01
C CYS A 21 -13.39 -10.72 8.30
N LEU A 22 -13.64 -12.03 8.19
CA LEU A 22 -13.59 -12.96 9.32
C LEU A 22 -13.05 -14.31 8.85
N GLY A 23 -12.08 -14.86 9.56
CA GLY A 23 -11.46 -16.14 9.21
C GLY A 23 -10.22 -16.46 10.04
N SER A 24 -9.55 -17.57 9.74
CA SER A 24 -8.22 -17.83 10.30
C SER A 24 -7.15 -16.97 9.62
N LEU A 25 -5.99 -16.81 10.26
CA LEU A 25 -4.87 -16.05 9.67
C LEU A 25 -4.47 -16.59 8.28
N ALA A 26 -4.47 -17.92 8.12
CA ALA A 26 -4.15 -18.55 6.84
C ALA A 26 -5.16 -18.18 5.74
N GLN A 27 -6.46 -18.12 6.06
CA GLN A 27 -7.50 -17.70 5.12
C GLN A 27 -7.37 -16.23 4.75
N LEU A 28 -7.05 -15.37 5.72
CA LEU A 28 -6.80 -13.95 5.49
C LEU A 28 -5.57 -13.74 4.59
N LYS A 29 -4.46 -14.46 4.85
CA LYS A 29 -3.27 -14.47 4.01
C LYS A 29 -3.55 -14.97 2.59
N GLN A 30 -4.37 -16.01 2.43
CA GLN A 30 -4.72 -16.50 1.09
C GLN A 30 -5.60 -15.50 0.30
N LYS A 31 -6.56 -14.84 0.97
CA LYS A 31 -7.48 -13.89 0.33
C LYS A 31 -6.82 -12.54 0.03
N PHE A 32 -6.05 -12.01 0.99
CA PHE A 32 -5.52 -10.64 0.98
C PHE A 32 -3.99 -10.57 0.91
N GLY A 33 -3.28 -11.59 1.39
CA GLY A 33 -1.81 -11.69 1.37
C GLY A 33 -1.23 -12.14 0.03
N LYS A 34 -1.73 -11.61 -1.09
CA LYS A 34 -1.23 -11.94 -2.44
C LYS A 34 0.04 -11.17 -2.81
N GLY A 35 0.99 -11.05 -1.87
CA GLY A 35 2.23 -10.34 -2.10
C GLY A 35 3.35 -10.74 -1.16
N TYR A 36 4.58 -10.47 -1.59
CA TYR A 36 5.79 -10.65 -0.79
C TYR A 36 6.52 -9.32 -0.71
N THR A 37 7.20 -9.10 0.40
CA THR A 37 8.10 -7.98 0.59
C THR A 37 9.54 -8.49 0.52
N ILE A 38 10.31 -7.94 -0.42
CA ILE A 38 11.75 -8.18 -0.49
C ILE A 38 12.45 -6.97 0.09
N THR A 39 13.26 -7.19 1.10
CA THR A 39 14.08 -6.15 1.73
C THR A 39 15.54 -6.44 1.45
N VAL A 40 16.25 -5.50 0.86
CA VAL A 40 17.67 -5.60 0.51
C VAL A 40 18.48 -4.66 1.40
N LYS A 41 19.55 -5.18 2.00
CA LYS A 41 20.52 -4.41 2.80
C LYS A 41 21.83 -4.24 2.04
N THR A 42 22.26 -3.00 1.87
CA THR A 42 23.58 -2.67 1.35
C THR A 42 24.58 -2.46 2.49
N TYR A 43 25.86 -2.64 2.22
CA TYR A 43 26.92 -2.41 3.19
C TYR A 43 26.98 -0.94 3.66
N PRO A 44 27.39 -0.68 4.91
CA PRO A 44 27.53 0.66 5.48
C PRO A 44 28.43 1.56 4.64
N ASP A 45 29.49 1.01 4.05
CA ASP A 45 30.44 1.76 3.22
C ASP A 45 29.84 2.32 1.93
N LYS A 46 28.69 1.79 1.48
CA LYS A 46 28.00 2.19 0.25
C LYS A 46 26.60 2.77 0.51
N LYS A 47 26.30 3.17 1.75
CA LYS A 47 24.98 3.68 2.14
C LYS A 47 24.63 5.02 1.50
N GLN A 48 25.62 5.83 1.11
CA GLN A 48 25.41 7.17 0.56
C GLN A 48 25.55 7.23 -0.97
N ASP A 49 25.91 6.12 -1.61
CA ASP A 49 26.03 6.04 -3.07
C ASP A 49 24.65 5.85 -3.70
N PHE A 50 24.00 6.97 -4.04
CA PHE A 50 22.68 6.97 -4.67
C PHE A 50 22.67 6.22 -6.02
N ASP A 51 23.74 6.34 -6.82
CA ASP A 51 23.86 5.64 -8.11
C ASP A 51 23.91 4.12 -7.93
N TYR A 52 24.64 3.64 -6.91
CA TYR A 52 24.71 2.21 -6.61
C TYR A 52 23.36 1.64 -6.17
N GLN A 53 22.62 2.37 -5.31
CA GLN A 53 21.28 1.95 -4.89
C GLN A 53 20.32 1.91 -6.07
N ARG A 54 20.42 2.86 -7.00
CA ARG A 54 19.63 2.89 -8.22
C ARG A 54 19.93 1.71 -9.13
N ASP A 55 21.19 1.38 -9.35
CA ASP A 55 21.59 0.22 -10.16
C ASP A 55 21.09 -1.12 -9.58
N VAL A 56 21.13 -1.25 -8.26
CA VAL A 56 20.58 -2.40 -7.53
C VAL A 56 19.06 -2.45 -7.73
N ALA A 57 18.36 -1.34 -7.50
CA ALA A 57 16.92 -1.25 -7.69
C ALA A 57 16.50 -1.61 -9.13
N ASP A 58 17.18 -1.07 -10.13
CA ASP A 58 16.93 -1.36 -11.54
C ASP A 58 17.16 -2.83 -11.86
N ASN A 59 18.17 -3.48 -11.26
CA ASN A 59 18.38 -4.91 -11.42
C ASN A 59 17.27 -5.75 -10.78
N VAL A 60 16.80 -5.36 -9.59
CA VAL A 60 15.69 -6.04 -8.91
C VAL A 60 14.42 -5.90 -9.76
N LEU A 61 14.09 -4.69 -10.22
CA LEU A 61 12.90 -4.45 -11.07
C LEU A 61 12.97 -5.20 -12.41
N LYS A 62 14.17 -5.31 -13.02
CA LYS A 62 14.36 -6.13 -14.23
C LYS A 62 14.10 -7.63 -13.99
N ASN A 63 14.50 -8.15 -12.83
CA ASN A 63 14.28 -9.56 -12.49
C ASN A 63 12.86 -9.84 -12.01
N PHE A 64 12.19 -8.82 -11.48
CA PHE A 64 10.86 -8.89 -10.88
C PHE A 64 9.99 -7.73 -11.38
N PRO A 65 9.36 -7.86 -12.57
CA PRO A 65 8.57 -6.78 -13.17
C PRO A 65 7.28 -6.46 -12.40
N GLN A 66 6.90 -7.30 -11.44
CA GLN A 66 5.72 -7.12 -10.59
C GLN A 66 6.06 -6.50 -9.22
N ALA A 67 7.32 -6.10 -9.04
CA ALA A 67 7.79 -5.45 -7.83
C ALA A 67 7.67 -3.93 -7.95
N GLU A 68 7.23 -3.29 -6.87
CA GLU A 68 7.19 -1.84 -6.70
C GLU A 68 8.14 -1.47 -5.55
N ILE A 69 8.88 -0.38 -5.69
CA ILE A 69 9.70 0.15 -4.60
C ILE A 69 8.77 0.84 -3.62
N VAL A 70 8.80 0.42 -2.35
CA VAL A 70 8.00 1.03 -1.29
C VAL A 70 8.82 2.07 -0.55
N HIS A 71 9.99 1.65 -0.06
CA HIS A 71 10.85 2.49 0.78
C HIS A 71 12.32 2.29 0.43
N THR A 72 13.06 3.39 0.40
CA THR A 72 14.52 3.41 0.30
C THR A 72 15.05 4.27 1.43
N TYR A 73 15.73 3.67 2.40
CA TYR A 73 16.24 4.38 3.58
C TYR A 73 17.59 3.82 4.01
N GLU A 74 18.63 4.66 4.09
CA GLU A 74 19.96 4.31 4.61
C GLU A 74 20.57 2.99 4.08
N GLY A 75 20.41 2.71 2.79
CA GLY A 75 20.90 1.47 2.18
C GLY A 75 20.00 0.25 2.41
N LEU A 76 18.79 0.47 2.93
CA LEU A 76 17.70 -0.49 2.97
C LEU A 76 16.75 -0.20 1.82
N LEU A 77 16.61 -1.14 0.89
CA LEU A 77 15.66 -1.04 -0.21
C LEU A 77 14.54 -2.06 0.01
N GLU A 78 13.31 -1.58 0.09
CA GLU A 78 12.12 -2.39 0.27
C GLU A 78 11.28 -2.41 -1.01
N PHE A 79 11.04 -3.62 -1.50
CA PHE A 79 10.26 -3.89 -2.69
C PHE A 79 9.03 -4.71 -2.33
N ARG A 80 7.86 -4.31 -2.81
CA ARG A 80 6.62 -5.04 -2.63
C ARG A 80 6.19 -5.64 -3.95
N MET A 81 5.94 -6.95 -3.95
CA MET A 81 5.47 -7.67 -5.12
C MET A 81 3.98 -7.91 -5.03
N SER A 82 3.23 -7.44 -6.03
CA SER A 82 1.80 -7.66 -6.13
C SER A 82 1.52 -8.81 -7.10
N ARG A 83 1.06 -9.97 -6.59
CA ARG A 83 0.80 -11.23 -7.30
C ARG A 83 2.05 -11.99 -7.75
N VAL A 84 2.51 -12.92 -6.93
CA VAL A 84 3.63 -13.81 -7.29
C VAL A 84 3.11 -15.15 -7.80
N ARG A 85 3.41 -15.46 -9.07
CA ARG A 85 3.25 -16.81 -9.65
C ARG A 85 4.55 -17.63 -9.61
N MET A 86 5.59 -17.09 -8.99
CA MET A 86 6.92 -17.69 -8.94
C MET A 86 7.10 -18.54 -7.68
N LEU A 87 7.86 -19.64 -7.81
CA LEU A 87 8.26 -20.47 -6.69
C LEU A 87 9.29 -19.74 -5.81
N TRP A 88 9.25 -20.00 -4.50
CA TRP A 88 10.23 -19.45 -3.55
C TRP A 88 11.68 -19.78 -3.94
N SER A 89 11.93 -20.99 -4.46
CA SER A 89 13.26 -21.41 -4.94
C SER A 89 13.79 -20.52 -6.06
N GLU A 90 12.94 -20.15 -7.02
CA GLU A 90 13.31 -19.27 -8.12
C GLU A 90 13.58 -17.84 -7.62
N MET A 91 12.74 -17.34 -6.71
CA MET A 91 12.90 -16.01 -6.13
C MET A 91 14.21 -15.90 -5.35
N PHE A 92 14.49 -16.85 -4.46
CA PHE A 92 15.75 -16.93 -3.74
C PHE A 92 16.95 -17.09 -4.69
N SER A 93 16.83 -17.92 -5.74
CA SER A 93 17.91 -18.11 -6.72
C SER A 93 18.23 -16.83 -7.48
N ARG A 94 17.21 -16.06 -7.88
CA ARG A 94 17.41 -14.76 -8.55
C ARG A 94 18.04 -13.75 -7.61
N MET A 95 17.55 -13.64 -6.38
CA MET A 95 18.10 -12.74 -5.36
C MET A 95 19.55 -13.09 -5.00
N ALA A 96 19.89 -14.38 -4.93
CA ALA A 96 21.26 -14.83 -4.67
C ALA A 96 22.25 -14.36 -5.76
N ARG A 97 21.85 -14.40 -7.03
CA ARG A 97 22.66 -13.88 -8.14
C ARG A 97 22.87 -12.37 -8.03
N ILE A 98 21.81 -11.63 -7.66
CA ILE A 98 21.90 -10.18 -7.43
C ILE A 98 22.85 -9.89 -6.26
N LYS A 99 22.73 -10.64 -5.15
CA LYS A 99 23.63 -10.52 -3.99
C LYS A 99 25.10 -10.71 -4.38
N GLN A 100 25.41 -11.73 -5.18
CA GLN A 100 26.78 -11.97 -5.66
C GLN A 100 27.28 -10.87 -6.60
N ARG A 101 26.45 -10.42 -7.55
CA ARG A 101 26.83 -9.40 -8.54
C ARG A 101 27.09 -8.03 -7.90
N PHE A 102 26.21 -7.61 -7.00
CA PHE A 102 26.29 -6.28 -6.39
C PHE A 102 27.07 -6.27 -5.07
N LYS A 103 27.42 -7.43 -4.51
CA LYS A 103 27.99 -7.55 -3.16
C LYS A 103 27.07 -6.89 -2.13
N LEU A 104 25.83 -7.36 -2.06
CA LEU A 104 24.88 -6.92 -1.03
C LEU A 104 25.24 -7.53 0.32
N GLN A 105 24.93 -6.84 1.41
CA GLN A 105 25.13 -7.38 2.75
C GLN A 105 24.22 -8.58 2.94
N ASP A 106 22.90 -8.35 2.87
CA ASP A 106 21.89 -9.39 2.99
C ASP A 106 20.60 -9.01 2.28
N PHE A 107 19.72 -9.99 2.08
CA PHE A 107 18.36 -9.77 1.62
C PHE A 107 17.40 -10.64 2.43
N PHE A 108 16.18 -10.18 2.56
CA PHE A 108 15.10 -10.83 3.26
C PHE A 108 13.90 -10.89 2.33
N ILE A 109 13.20 -12.03 2.36
CA ILE A 109 11.93 -12.20 1.65
C ILE A 109 10.92 -12.57 2.72
N THR A 110 9.96 -11.68 2.94
CA THR A 110 8.96 -11.81 4.00
C THR A 110 7.57 -11.93 3.39
N ASP A 111 6.76 -12.79 3.98
CA ASP A 111 5.34 -12.90 3.66
C ASP A 111 4.56 -11.67 4.16
N THR A 112 3.36 -11.49 3.65
CA THR A 112 2.48 -10.42 4.11
C THR A 112 2.10 -10.66 5.59
N SER A 113 2.33 -9.67 6.45
CA SER A 113 1.91 -9.70 7.86
C SER A 113 0.40 -9.43 8.01
N LEU A 114 -0.21 -9.82 9.14
CA LEU A 114 -1.59 -9.45 9.46
C LEU A 114 -1.82 -7.93 9.40
N GLU A 115 -0.84 -7.15 9.86
CA GLU A 115 -0.90 -5.68 9.79
C GLU A 115 -1.02 -5.21 8.34
N GLN A 116 -0.21 -5.76 7.44
CA GLN A 116 -0.26 -5.40 6.03
C GLN A 116 -1.58 -5.85 5.38
N ILE A 117 -2.14 -6.98 5.81
CA ILE A 117 -3.49 -7.42 5.41
C ILE A 117 -4.54 -6.42 5.90
N PHE A 118 -4.49 -6.03 7.17
CA PHE A 118 -5.38 -5.04 7.75
C PHE A 118 -5.34 -3.74 6.94
N LEU A 119 -4.14 -3.21 6.70
CA LEU A 119 -3.94 -2.01 5.88
C LEU A 119 -4.43 -2.17 4.44
N SER A 120 -4.41 -3.38 3.88
CA SER A 120 -4.92 -3.63 2.52
C SER A 120 -6.45 -3.67 2.45
N VAL A 121 -7.10 -4.15 3.52
CA VAL A 121 -8.57 -4.26 3.61
C VAL A 121 -9.17 -2.88 3.88
N THR A 122 -8.62 -2.13 4.84
CA THR A 122 -9.10 -0.78 5.17
C THR A 122 -8.79 0.24 4.07
N ARG A 123 -7.64 0.13 3.38
CA ARG A 123 -7.36 0.98 2.20
C ARG A 123 -8.26 0.69 1.00
N LYS A 124 -8.82 -0.52 0.90
CA LYS A 124 -9.77 -0.84 -0.18
C LYS A 124 -11.07 -0.06 0.02
N GLU A 125 -11.50 0.10 1.27
CA GLU A 125 -12.62 0.96 1.62
C GLU A 125 -12.31 2.44 1.38
N ALA A 126 -11.06 2.91 1.51
CA ALA A 126 -10.73 4.28 1.14
C ALA A 126 -10.90 4.57 -0.37
N CYS A 127 -10.81 3.56 -1.24
CA CYS A 127 -11.10 3.73 -2.67
C CYS A 127 -12.61 3.69 -2.96
N ASP A 128 -13.37 2.85 -2.24
CA ASP A 128 -14.84 2.80 -2.36
C ASP A 128 -15.53 3.96 -1.61
N ALA A 129 -14.90 4.52 -0.58
CA ALA A 129 -15.35 5.69 0.19
C ALA A 129 -14.91 6.99 -0.47
N ALA A 130 -13.75 7.08 -1.13
CA ALA A 130 -13.41 8.25 -1.95
C ALA A 130 -14.38 8.42 -3.14
N ALA A 131 -14.98 7.33 -3.64
CA ALA A 131 -16.05 7.41 -4.63
C ALA A 131 -17.41 7.82 -4.02
N ALA A 132 -17.65 7.58 -2.73
CA ALA A 132 -18.88 7.96 -2.03
C ALA A 132 -18.82 9.38 -1.42
N GLU A 133 -17.68 9.80 -0.88
CA GLU A 133 -17.45 11.15 -0.35
C GLU A 133 -17.29 12.20 -1.47
N ALA A 134 -16.66 11.85 -2.61
CA ALA A 134 -16.62 12.75 -3.76
C ALA A 134 -18.02 13.00 -4.40
N ALA A 135 -18.96 12.06 -4.24
CA ALA A 135 -20.35 12.24 -4.69
C ALA A 135 -21.21 13.06 -3.71
N ALA A 136 -20.88 13.08 -2.42
CA ALA A 136 -21.58 13.89 -1.42
C ALA A 136 -21.15 15.37 -1.47
N GLU A 137 -19.88 15.66 -1.76
CA GLU A 137 -19.36 17.04 -1.80
C GLU A 137 -19.72 17.78 -3.11
N ALA A 138 -19.99 17.06 -4.21
CA ALA A 138 -20.43 17.66 -5.48
C ALA A 138 -21.91 18.08 -5.50
N ALA A 139 -22.75 17.55 -4.60
CA ALA A 139 -24.18 17.89 -4.54
C ALA A 139 -24.49 19.14 -3.68
N ALA A 140 -23.55 19.60 -2.84
CA ALA A 140 -23.73 20.78 -1.99
C ALA A 140 -23.33 22.10 -2.67
N ALA A 141 -22.75 22.08 -3.87
CA ALA A 141 -22.21 23.25 -4.55
C ALA A 141 -23.10 23.84 -5.67
N GLN A 142 -24.36 23.39 -5.82
CA GLN A 142 -25.32 23.98 -6.75
C GLN A 142 -26.64 24.32 -6.06
N ALA A 143 -26.65 25.41 -5.30
CA ALA A 143 -27.86 26.18 -5.06
C ALA A 143 -27.72 27.51 -5.83
N PRO A 144 -28.73 27.89 -6.64
CA PRO A 144 -28.62 29.00 -7.59
C PRO A 144 -28.47 30.35 -6.88
N VAL A 145 -27.55 31.15 -7.41
CA VAL A 145 -27.41 32.58 -7.15
C VAL A 145 -28.76 33.25 -7.42
N ILE A 146 -29.42 33.78 -6.38
CA ILE A 146 -30.51 34.74 -6.57
C ILE A 146 -29.87 36.12 -6.66
N PRO A 147 -29.91 36.80 -7.83
CA PRO A 147 -29.44 38.17 -7.93
C PRO A 147 -30.44 39.11 -7.27
N GLN A 148 -29.96 39.92 -6.32
CA GLN A 148 -30.71 40.99 -5.69
C GLN A 148 -31.08 42.06 -6.74
N LEU A 149 -32.29 41.99 -7.29
CA LEU A 149 -32.88 43.05 -8.09
C LEU A 149 -33.33 44.17 -7.17
N ASN A 150 -32.48 45.18 -7.06
CA ASN A 150 -32.81 46.47 -6.51
C ASN A 150 -33.57 47.26 -7.59
N THR A 151 -34.88 47.47 -7.45
CA THR A 151 -35.60 48.51 -8.20
C THR A 151 -36.80 49.01 -7.40
N VAL A 152 -36.60 50.16 -6.77
CA VAL A 152 -37.52 51.32 -6.65
C VAL A 152 -39.03 51.02 -6.69
N ALA A 153 -39.69 51.22 -5.55
CA ALA A 153 -41.12 51.53 -5.50
C ALA A 153 -41.34 52.78 -4.62
N THR A 154 -41.47 53.90 -5.31
CA THR A 154 -41.94 55.19 -4.78
C THR A 154 -43.48 55.20 -4.84
N THR A 155 -44.11 55.69 -3.76
CA THR A 155 -45.45 56.35 -3.66
C THR A 155 -46.74 55.59 -3.97
N LEU A 156 -47.67 55.47 -3.00
CA LEU A 156 -48.81 56.38 -2.72
C LEU A 156 -49.98 55.69 -1.97
N GLY A 157 -50.48 56.34 -0.91
CA GLY A 157 -51.92 56.58 -0.67
C GLY A 157 -52.80 55.48 -0.09
N LEU A 158 -53.04 55.53 1.23
CA LEU A 158 -54.33 55.91 1.86
C LEU A 158 -54.20 55.85 3.39
#